data_AF-A0A6B3L158-F1
#
_entry.id   AF-A0A6B3L158-F1
#
_cell.length_a   1.000
_cell.length_b   1.000
_cell.length_c   1.000
_cell.angle_alpha   90.00
_cell.angle_beta   90.00
_cell.angle_gamma   90.00
#
_symmetry.space_group_name_H-M   'P 1'
#
loop_
_entity.id
_entity.type
_entity.pdbx_description
1 polymer ?
#
loop_
_entity_poly.entity_id
_entity_poly.type
_entity_poly.pdbx_seq_one_letter_code
_entity_poly.pdbx_strand_id
1 'polypeptide(L)'
;MTTEKIIMVRGARVVPVALLIAAILLSASRSPWWLLSIPFIWIGWICAAPNLNLANGLLAYLSMICGFVLMLFHEPSGAAIAGGAAASFYLCALEMRVTAKPYNPTDFPETKDKPNKPQHPTA
;
A
#
# COMPACT_ATOMS: atom_id res chain seq x y z
N MET A 1 13.94 -31.64 2.83
CA MET A 1 14.06 -30.27 3.36
C MET A 1 13.65 -29.31 2.25
N THR A 2 12.39 -28.88 2.25
CA THR A 2 11.92 -27.82 1.36
C THR A 2 12.51 -26.51 1.85
N THR A 3 13.52 -26.00 1.16
CA THR A 3 14.14 -24.70 1.44
C THR A 3 13.04 -23.64 1.39
N GLU A 4 12.63 -23.14 2.55
CA GLU A 4 11.56 -22.16 2.67
C GLU A 4 12.05 -20.85 2.02
N LYS A 5 11.51 -20.55 0.83
CA LYS A 5 11.88 -19.35 0.08
C LYS A 5 11.16 -18.17 0.72
N ILE A 6 11.80 -17.57 1.73
CA ILE A 6 11.31 -16.32 2.33
C ILE A 6 11.28 -15.28 1.20
N ILE A 7 10.22 -14.46 1.12
CA ILE A 7 10.13 -13.38 0.13
C ILE A 7 10.13 -12.08 0.93
N MET A 8 11.13 -11.23 0.67
CA MET A 8 11.20 -9.93 1.33
C MET A 8 10.37 -8.93 0.52
N VAL A 9 9.30 -8.43 1.12
CA VAL A 9 8.43 -7.40 0.51
C VAL A 9 8.84 -6.04 1.06
N ARG A 10 9.30 -5.14 0.20
CA ARG A 10 9.50 -3.74 0.55
C ARG A 10 8.18 -2.98 0.46
N GLY A 11 7.93 -2.06 1.39
CA GLY A 11 6.81 -1.13 1.31
C GLY A 11 6.93 -0.21 0.09
N ALA A 12 5.80 0.10 -0.54
CA ALA A 12 5.73 1.07 -1.63
C ALA A 12 6.23 2.45 -1.14
N ARG A 13 7.05 3.14 -1.94
CA ARG A 13 7.58 4.47 -1.62
C ARG A 13 7.42 5.45 -2.76
N VAL A 14 7.52 4.97 -4.01
CA VAL A 14 7.50 5.84 -5.19
C VAL A 14 6.07 6.22 -5.55
N VAL A 15 5.16 5.25 -5.56
CA VAL A 15 3.75 5.44 -5.92
C VAL A 15 3.03 6.48 -5.04
N PRO A 16 3.06 6.42 -3.69
CA PRO A 16 2.32 7.38 -2.87
C PRO A 16 2.79 8.82 -3.11
N VAL A 17 4.09 9.04 -3.31
CA VAL A 17 4.64 10.37 -3.62
C VAL A 17 4.16 10.84 -4.98
N ALA A 18 4.20 9.99 -6.01
CA ALA A 18 3.71 10.33 -7.35
C ALA A 18 2.21 10.67 -7.34
N LEU A 19 1.41 9.96 -6.55
CA LEU A 19 -0.03 10.22 -6.40
C LEU A 19 -0.32 11.52 -5.66
N LEU A 20 0.48 11.89 -4.66
CA LEU A 20 0.36 13.20 -4.00
C LEU A 20 0.67 14.34 -4.97
N ILE A 21 1.71 14.21 -5.79
CA ILE A 21 2.04 15.19 -6.83
C ILE A 21 0.89 15.28 -7.85
N ALA A 22 0.36 14.14 -8.30
CA ALA A 22 -0.77 14.09 -9.22
C ALA A 22 -2.03 14.76 -8.63
N ALA A 23 -2.32 14.55 -7.34
CA ALA A 23 -3.44 15.20 -6.66
C ALA A 23 -3.31 16.73 -6.64
N ILE A 24 -2.09 17.25 -6.42
CA ILE A 24 -1.82 18.69 -6.47
C ILE A 24 -1.99 19.24 -7.89
N LEU A 25 -1.46 18.54 -8.90
CA LEU A 25 -1.60 18.95 -10.31
C LEU A 25 -3.06 18.92 -10.79
N LEU A 26 -3.83 17.90 -10.39
CA LEU A 26 -5.26 17.80 -10.68
C LEU A 26 -6.07 18.86 -9.92
N SER A 27 -5.63 19.23 -8.71
CA SER A 27 -6.20 20.35 -7.96
C SER A 27 -6.11 21.67 -8.73
N ALA A 28 -4.93 21.97 -9.28
CA ALA A 28 -4.70 23.19 -10.04
C ALA A 28 -5.36 23.20 -11.43
N SER A 29 -5.41 22.04 -12.11
CA SER A 29 -5.86 21.95 -13.51
C SER A 29 -7.34 21.62 -13.70
N ARG A 30 -7.95 20.85 -12.79
CA ARG A 30 -9.33 20.35 -12.94
C ARG A 30 -10.25 20.88 -11.87
N SER A 31 -9.90 20.69 -10.60
CA SER A 31 -10.80 21.03 -9.50
C SER A 31 -10.10 20.99 -8.14
N PRO A 32 -10.28 22.00 -7.27
CA PRO A 32 -9.64 22.03 -5.96
C PRO A 32 -10.02 20.83 -5.08
N TRP A 33 -11.17 20.19 -5.35
CA TRP A 33 -11.66 18.99 -4.67
C TRP A 33 -10.72 17.79 -4.77
N TRP A 34 -9.79 17.76 -5.72
CA TRP A 34 -8.76 16.72 -5.79
C TRP A 34 -7.83 16.69 -4.56
N LEU A 35 -7.73 17.77 -3.78
CA LEU A 35 -7.00 17.76 -2.51
C LEU A 35 -7.63 16.83 -1.47
N LEU A 36 -8.94 16.55 -1.59
CA LEU A 36 -9.60 15.54 -0.74
C LEU A 36 -9.01 14.15 -0.92
N SER A 37 -8.37 13.86 -2.07
CA SER A 37 -7.77 12.54 -2.33
C SER A 37 -6.57 12.25 -1.42
N ILE A 38 -5.91 13.26 -0.85
CA ILE A 38 -4.68 13.12 -0.04
C ILE A 38 -4.84 12.13 1.14
N PRO A 39 -5.81 12.29 2.05
CA PRO A 39 -6.02 11.33 3.14
C PRO A 39 -6.37 9.92 2.63
N PHE A 40 -7.06 9.80 1.49
CA PHE A 40 -7.44 8.50 0.93
C PHE A 40 -6.28 7.82 0.20
N ILE A 41 -5.34 8.59 -0.37
CA ILE A 41 -4.06 8.08 -0.86
C ILE A 41 -3.26 7.48 0.31
N TRP A 42 -3.26 8.15 1.46
CA TRP A 42 -2.59 7.65 2.66
C TRP A 42 -3.21 6.37 3.20
N ILE A 43 -4.55 6.31 3.25
CA ILE A 43 -5.29 5.09 3.63
C ILE A 43 -4.95 3.93 2.68
N GLY A 44 -5.04 4.14 1.37
CA GLY A 44 -4.76 3.09 0.41
C GLY A 44 -3.29 2.65 0.42
N TRP A 45 -2.36 3.55 0.73
CA TRP A 45 -0.95 3.21 0.92
C TRP A 45 -0.70 2.33 2.16
N ILE A 46 -1.27 2.67 3.32
CA ILE A 46 -1.10 1.88 4.55
C ILE A 46 -1.78 0.50 4.44
N CYS A 47 -2.94 0.47 3.78
CA CYS A 47 -3.69 -0.77 3.58
C CYS A 47 -3.16 -1.62 2.41
N ALA A 48 -2.24 -1.09 1.59
CA ALA A 48 -1.70 -1.83 0.45
C ALA A 48 -0.90 -3.04 0.93
N ALA A 49 -1.30 -4.21 0.45
CA ALA A 49 -0.59 -5.45 0.66
C ALA A 49 -0.37 -6.14 -0.70
N PRO A 50 0.78 -6.80 -0.90
CA PRO A 50 1.08 -7.47 -2.16
C PRO A 50 0.10 -8.61 -2.45
N ASN A 51 -0.55 -9.19 -1.45
CA ASN A 51 -1.53 -10.26 -1.64
C ASN A 51 -2.92 -9.76 -2.07
N LEU A 52 -3.16 -8.43 -2.13
CA LEU A 52 -4.48 -7.83 -2.38
C LEU A 52 -5.60 -8.50 -1.56
N ASN A 53 -5.28 -8.92 -0.33
CA ASN A 53 -6.27 -9.58 0.52
C ASN A 53 -7.34 -8.58 0.95
N LEU A 54 -8.60 -9.02 0.92
CA LEU A 54 -9.76 -8.22 1.32
C LEU A 54 -9.62 -7.72 2.76
N ALA A 55 -9.10 -8.54 3.67
CA ALA A 55 -8.92 -8.17 5.09
C ALA A 55 -7.94 -7.00 5.28
N ASN A 56 -6.82 -6.99 4.54
CA ASN A 56 -5.83 -5.92 4.61
C ASN A 56 -6.32 -4.65 3.90
N GLY A 57 -7.10 -4.83 2.83
CA GLY A 57 -7.64 -3.74 2.02
C GLY A 57 -9.01 -3.21 2.47
N LEU A 58 -9.63 -3.76 3.53
CA LEU A 58 -11.03 -3.48 3.87
C LEU A 58 -11.30 -1.97 4.00
N LEU A 59 -10.41 -1.24 4.66
CA LEU A 59 -10.55 0.20 4.84
C LEU A 59 -10.44 0.96 3.51
N ALA A 60 -9.55 0.53 2.60
CA ALA A 60 -9.43 1.09 1.26
C ALA A 60 -10.70 0.79 0.42
N TYR A 61 -11.25 -0.42 0.51
CA TYR A 61 -12.51 -0.77 -0.17
C TYR A 61 -13.70 0.05 0.33
N LEU A 62 -13.83 0.20 1.66
CA LEU A 62 -14.88 1.05 2.25
C LEU A 62 -14.74 2.51 1.81
N SER A 63 -13.52 3.02 1.75
CA SER A 63 -13.23 4.35 1.22
C SER A 63 -13.63 4.48 -0.26
N MET A 64 -13.32 3.49 -1.10
CA MET A 64 -13.74 3.49 -2.50
C MET A 64 -15.27 3.50 -2.64
N ILE A 65 -15.96 2.63 -1.89
CA ILE A 65 -17.43 2.57 -1.88
C ILE A 65 -18.02 3.92 -1.45
N CYS A 66 -17.47 4.52 -0.39
CA CYS A 66 -17.88 5.85 0.07
C CYS A 66 -17.68 6.91 -1.02
N GLY A 67 -16.56 6.88 -1.74
CA GLY A 67 -16.31 7.76 -2.88
C GLY A 67 -17.32 7.58 -4.00
N PHE A 68 -17.65 6.33 -4.38
CA PHE A 68 -18.66 6.03 -5.39
C PHE A 68 -20.07 6.50 -4.96
N VAL A 69 -20.44 6.30 -3.70
CA VAL A 69 -21.72 6.82 -3.17
C VAL A 69 -21.73 8.35 -3.22
N LEU A 70 -20.63 9.00 -2.86
CA LEU A 70 -20.52 10.44 -2.88
C LEU A 70 -20.59 11.01 -4.32
N MET A 71 -20.13 10.28 -5.33
CA MET A 71 -20.27 10.70 -6.73
C MET A 71 -21.73 10.91 -7.14
N LEU A 72 -22.69 10.20 -6.51
CA LEU A 72 -24.12 10.37 -6.77
C LEU A 72 -24.64 11.75 -6.33
N PHE A 73 -23.98 12.40 -5.39
CA PHE A 73 -24.37 13.71 -4.85
C PHE A 73 -23.45 14.84 -5.32
N HIS A 74 -22.15 14.58 -5.38
CA HIS A 74 -21.14 15.54 -5.80
C HIS A 74 -19.98 14.82 -6.49
N GLU A 75 -20.10 14.72 -7.82
CA GLU A 75 -19.18 14.02 -8.71
C GLU A 75 -17.69 14.33 -8.47
N PRO A 76 -17.23 15.59 -8.36
CA PRO A 76 -15.80 15.86 -8.29
C PRO A 76 -15.17 15.45 -6.95
N SER A 77 -15.90 15.55 -5.83
CA SER A 77 -15.39 15.05 -4.55
C SER A 77 -15.43 13.53 -4.51
N GLY A 78 -16.50 12.90 -5.00
CA GLY A 78 -16.59 11.45 -5.06
C GLY A 78 -15.47 10.84 -5.92
N ALA A 79 -15.17 11.45 -7.07
CA ALA A 79 -14.06 11.05 -7.94
C ALA A 79 -12.70 11.18 -7.26
N ALA A 80 -12.46 12.27 -6.51
CA ALA A 80 -11.20 12.45 -5.79
C ALA A 80 -10.99 11.35 -4.73
N ILE A 81 -12.04 11.00 -3.98
CA ILE A 81 -11.98 9.96 -2.95
C ILE A 81 -11.79 8.58 -3.58
N ALA A 82 -12.69 8.19 -4.49
CA ALA A 82 -12.67 6.87 -5.12
C ALA A 82 -11.37 6.67 -5.92
N GLY A 83 -10.97 7.69 -6.70
CA GLY A 83 -9.74 7.68 -7.48
C GLY A 83 -8.49 7.64 -6.61
N GLY A 84 -8.41 8.46 -5.54
CA GLY A 84 -7.28 8.48 -4.63
C GLY A 84 -7.10 7.16 -3.87
N ALA A 85 -8.19 6.61 -3.33
CA ALA A 85 -8.18 5.32 -2.64
C ALA A 85 -7.82 4.16 -3.57
N ALA A 86 -8.46 4.09 -4.76
CA ALA A 86 -8.20 3.03 -5.72
C ALA A 86 -6.78 3.10 -6.28
N ALA A 87 -6.36 4.26 -6.77
CA ALA A 87 -5.03 4.42 -7.36
C ALA A 87 -3.94 4.11 -6.34
N SER A 88 -4.04 4.62 -5.10
CA SER A 88 -3.05 4.33 -4.06
C SER A 88 -3.01 2.86 -3.69
N PHE A 89 -4.15 2.23 -3.42
CA PHE A 89 -4.20 0.83 -3.02
C PHE A 89 -3.63 -0.10 -4.10
N TYR A 90 -4.12 0.01 -5.35
CA TYR A 90 -3.71 -0.90 -6.43
C TYR A 90 -2.28 -0.64 -6.91
N LEU A 91 -1.88 0.63 -7.08
CA LEU A 91 -0.54 0.94 -7.56
C LEU A 91 0.52 0.65 -6.49
N CYS A 92 0.24 0.90 -5.20
CA CYS A 92 1.16 0.53 -4.12
C CYS A 92 1.29 -0.99 -4.02
N ALA A 93 0.19 -1.73 -4.11
CA ALA A 93 0.24 -3.20 -4.14
C ALA A 93 1.04 -3.72 -5.34
N LEU A 94 0.94 -3.07 -6.50
CA LEU A 94 1.72 -3.39 -7.69
C LEU A 94 3.21 -3.08 -7.49
N GLU A 95 3.57 -1.92 -6.93
CA GLU A 95 4.95 -1.58 -6.59
C GLU A 95 5.56 -2.63 -5.64
N MET A 96 4.83 -3.03 -4.60
CA MET A 96 5.27 -4.04 -3.65
C MET A 96 5.44 -5.42 -4.31
N ARG A 97 4.57 -5.78 -5.27
CA ARG A 97 4.71 -7.01 -6.05
C ARG A 97 5.92 -7.00 -6.97
N VAL A 98 6.16 -5.90 -7.68
CA VAL A 98 7.28 -5.76 -8.62
C VAL A 98 8.61 -5.69 -7.89
N THR A 99 8.64 -5.08 -6.71
CA THR A 99 9.84 -4.95 -5.89
C THR A 99 10.08 -6.14 -4.95
N ALA A 100 9.14 -7.09 -4.88
CA ALA A 100 9.32 -8.33 -4.13
C ALA A 100 10.45 -9.15 -4.76
N LYS A 101 11.57 -9.24 -4.04
CA LYS A 101 12.70 -10.09 -4.43
C LYS A 101 12.71 -11.35 -3.57
N PRO A 102 13.10 -12.52 -4.12
CA PRO A 102 13.33 -13.70 -3.31
C PRO A 102 14.42 -13.38 -2.28
N TYR A 103 14.17 -13.69 -1.00
CA TYR A 103 15.14 -13.50 0.07
C TYR A 103 16.37 -14.36 -0.23
N ASN A 104 17.51 -13.71 -0.48
CA ASN A 104 18.78 -14.38 -0.56
C ASN A 104 19.54 -14.08 0.75
N PRO A 105 19.78 -15.07 1.62
CA PRO A 105 20.45 -14.85 2.90
C PRO A 105 21.88 -14.32 2.77
N THR A 106 22.45 -14.28 1.56
CA THR A 106 23.77 -13.68 1.27
C THR A 106 23.76 -12.16 1.07
N ASP A 107 22.59 -11.52 0.91
CA ASP A 107 22.48 -10.06 0.68
C ASP A 107 22.64 -9.23 1.97
N PHE A 108 22.61 -9.88 3.14
CA PHE A 108 22.89 -9.27 4.42
C PHE A 108 24.12 -9.97 5.00
N PRO A 109 25.30 -9.33 5.09
CA PRO A 109 26.35 -9.87 5.93
C PRO A 109 25.77 -9.95 7.34
N GLU A 110 25.73 -11.16 7.92
CA GLU A 110 25.39 -11.35 9.32
C GLU A 110 26.08 -10.25 10.12
N THR A 111 25.30 -9.34 10.69
CA THR A 111 25.76 -8.59 11.84
C THR A 111 26.06 -9.66 12.88
N LYS A 112 27.34 -10.00 13.01
CA LYS A 112 27.86 -10.87 14.06
C LYS A 112 27.48 -10.25 15.39
N ASP A 113 26.33 -10.62 15.95
CA ASP A 113 26.12 -10.54 17.38
C ASP A 113 25.24 -11.69 17.89
N LYS A 114 25.99 -12.78 18.08
CA LYS A 114 25.91 -13.81 19.12
C LYS A 114 24.89 -14.96 19.00
N PRO A 115 25.38 -16.22 19.14
CA PRO A 115 24.54 -17.37 19.34
C PRO A 115 24.14 -17.46 20.83
N ASN A 116 22.90 -17.84 21.13
CA ASN A 116 22.70 -18.75 22.25
C ASN A 116 21.53 -19.70 22.01
N LYS A 117 21.76 -20.94 22.41
CA LYS A 117 21.09 -22.19 22.04
C LYS A 117 19.67 -22.34 22.66
N PRO A 118 18.89 -23.35 22.22
CA PRO A 118 17.45 -23.46 22.36
C PRO A 118 17.04 -24.00 23.73
N GLN A 119 15.77 -23.79 24.11
CA GLN A 119 15.08 -24.64 25.07
C GLN A 119 13.55 -24.51 24.92
N HIS A 120 12.97 -25.51 24.27
CA HIS A 120 11.63 -25.99 24.63
C HIS A 120 11.74 -26.57 26.05
N PRO A 121 10.71 -26.40 26.88
CA PRO A 121 10.28 -27.52 27.69
C PRO A 121 8.80 -27.79 27.47
N THR A 122 8.52 -29.05 27.16
CA THR A 122 7.29 -29.75 27.44
C THR A 122 6.95 -29.62 28.92
N ALA A 123 5.68 -29.33 29.22
CA ALA A 123 4.99 -29.81 30.41
C ALA A 123 3.52 -30.02 30.03
#